data_AF-A0A5K7YXX1-F1
#
_entry.id   AF-A0A5K7YXX1-F1
#
_cell.length_a   1.000
_cell.length_b   1.000
_cell.length_c   1.000
_cell.angle_alpha   90.00
_cell.angle_beta   90.00
_cell.angle_gamma   90.00
#
_symmetry.space_group_name_H-M   'P 1'
#
loop_
_entity.id
_entity.type
_entity.pdbx_description
1 polymer ?
#
loop_
_entity_poly.entity_id
_entity_poly.type
_entity_poly.pdbx_seq_one_letter_code
_entity_poly.pdbx_strand_id
1 'polypeptide(L)'
;MEVQDTEVVSQLIAGETHEMKPVTIASGAGELARGTVLGLVTASNQYNQHNPAGSDGTETARAILVGDVDATSEDVSALAYVLGKFRTSDLIWPGGITDTQKEAALLDLQDRGILVDTDWS
;
A
#
# COMPACT_ATOMS: atom_id res chain seq x y z
N MET A 1 31.94 12.56 28.63
CA MET A 1 30.76 11.73 28.95
C MET A 1 29.60 12.41 28.27
N GLU A 2 29.31 11.96 27.05
CA GLU A 2 28.24 12.54 26.24
C GLU A 2 26.92 12.03 26.79
N VAL A 3 26.09 12.94 27.28
CA VAL A 3 24.72 12.63 27.67
C VAL A 3 23.94 12.44 26.36
N GLN A 4 23.56 11.21 26.07
CA GLN A 4 22.63 10.95 24.98
C GLN A 4 21.28 11.51 25.40
N ASP A 5 20.87 12.60 24.73
CA ASP A 5 19.56 13.21 24.88
C ASP A 5 18.51 12.16 24.50
N THR A 6 17.83 11.61 25.51
CA THR A 6 16.75 10.66 25.30
C THR A 6 15.54 11.47 24.89
N GLU A 7 15.25 11.53 23.59
CA GLU A 7 14.00 12.14 23.13
C GLU A 7 12.83 11.42 23.81
N VAL A 8 12.18 12.10 24.76
CA VAL A 8 10.94 11.62 25.36
C VAL A 8 9.86 11.82 24.32
N VAL A 9 9.67 10.79 23.50
CA VAL A 9 8.54 10.71 22.57
C VAL A 9 7.25 10.89 23.39
N SER A 10 6.38 11.79 22.93
CA SER A 10 5.15 12.18 23.64
C SER A 10 4.33 10.94 24.04
N GLN A 11 3.74 10.95 25.24
CA GLN A 11 2.80 9.92 25.71
C GLN A 11 1.54 9.79 24.83
N LEU A 12 1.33 10.71 23.88
CA LEU A 12 0.31 10.60 22.83
C LEU A 12 0.63 9.53 21.78
N ILE A 13 1.89 9.12 21.65
CA ILE A 13 2.35 8.19 20.63
C ILE A 13 2.33 6.77 21.23
N ALA A 14 1.43 5.93 20.74
CA ALA A 14 1.17 4.60 21.29
C ALA A 14 1.92 3.46 20.55
N GLY A 15 3.14 3.72 20.05
CA GLY A 15 4.05 2.71 19.47
C GLY A 15 4.44 2.93 18.00
N GLU A 16 5.23 2.00 17.46
CA GLU A 16 5.53 1.87 16.04
C GLU A 16 4.41 1.05 15.37
N THR A 17 3.66 1.66 14.47
CA THR A 17 2.38 1.09 14.02
C THR A 17 2.43 0.73 12.54
N HIS A 18 2.39 -0.56 12.24
CA HIS A 18 1.96 -1.08 10.95
C HIS A 18 0.75 -1.98 11.19
N GLU A 19 -0.30 -1.82 10.39
CA GLU A 19 -1.52 -2.63 10.51
C GLU A 19 -1.75 -3.40 9.22
N MET A 20 -1.99 -4.70 9.36
CA MET A 20 -2.37 -5.59 8.27
C MET A 20 -3.83 -6.01 8.45
N LYS A 21 -4.58 -6.04 7.34
CA LYS A 21 -5.96 -6.53 7.33
C LYS A 21 -6.13 -7.63 6.30
N PRO A 22 -6.98 -8.63 6.57
CA PRO A 22 -7.44 -9.53 5.53
C PRO A 22 -8.22 -8.74 4.49
N VAL A 23 -7.88 -8.95 3.22
CA VAL A 23 -8.53 -8.36 2.06
C VAL A 23 -8.83 -9.46 1.04
N THR A 24 -9.80 -9.21 0.17
CA THR A 24 -10.07 -10.07 -0.97
C THR A 24 -9.47 -9.43 -2.21
N ILE A 25 -8.60 -10.14 -2.91
CA ILE A 25 -8.10 -9.78 -4.24
C ILE A 25 -9.10 -10.30 -5.26
N ALA A 26 -9.53 -9.43 -6.17
CA ALA A 26 -10.51 -9.76 -7.20
C ALA A 26 -9.95 -10.77 -8.21
N SER A 27 -10.78 -11.71 -8.64
CA SER A 27 -10.49 -12.59 -9.77
C SER A 27 -10.09 -11.80 -11.01
N GLY A 28 -9.11 -12.31 -11.76
CA GLY A 28 -8.56 -11.68 -12.94
C GLY A 28 -7.48 -10.63 -12.65
N ALA A 29 -7.10 -10.40 -11.39
CA ALA A 29 -5.97 -9.54 -11.03
C ALA A 29 -4.60 -10.12 -11.45
N GLY A 30 -4.54 -11.43 -11.71
CA GLY A 30 -3.32 -12.14 -12.08
C GLY A 30 -2.44 -12.48 -10.87
N GLU A 31 -1.15 -12.71 -11.14
CA GLU A 31 -0.13 -12.93 -10.13
C GLU A 31 0.41 -11.57 -9.63
N LEU A 32 0.12 -11.24 -8.37
CA LEU A 32 0.61 -10.03 -7.71
C LEU A 32 1.68 -10.40 -6.67
N ALA A 33 2.77 -9.64 -6.67
CA ALA A 33 3.88 -9.86 -5.74
C ALA A 33 3.77 -8.96 -4.51
N ARG A 34 4.42 -9.35 -3.41
CA ARG A 34 4.52 -8.51 -2.21
C ARG A 34 5.02 -7.10 -2.56
N GLY A 35 4.45 -6.09 -1.92
CA GLY A 35 4.76 -4.70 -2.23
C GLY A 35 3.93 -4.11 -3.39
N THR A 36 3.10 -4.89 -4.08
CA THR A 36 2.16 -4.34 -5.06
C THR A 36 1.22 -3.32 -4.41
N VAL A 37 1.16 -2.13 -5.00
CA VAL A 37 0.22 -1.08 -4.62
C VAL A 37 -1.16 -1.47 -5.12
N LEU A 38 -2.14 -1.48 -4.21
CA LEU A 38 -3.50 -1.94 -4.48
C LEU A 38 -4.49 -0.77 -4.49
N GLY A 39 -5.40 -0.80 -5.46
CA GLY A 39 -6.63 -0.01 -5.45
C GLY A 39 -7.83 -0.84 -4.99
N LEU A 40 -8.95 -0.19 -4.66
CA LEU A 40 -10.18 -0.86 -4.23
C LEU A 40 -11.25 -0.67 -5.28
N VAL A 41 -11.74 -1.77 -5.85
CA VAL A 41 -12.90 -1.77 -6.74
C VAL A 41 -14.12 -1.39 -5.90
N THR A 42 -14.72 -0.24 -6.20
CA THR A 42 -15.81 0.35 -5.41
C THR A 42 -17.08 -0.50 -5.44
N ALA A 43 -17.34 -1.15 -6.58
CA ALA A 43 -18.54 -1.95 -6.77
C ALA A 43 -18.51 -3.26 -5.94
N SER A 44 -17.36 -3.93 -5.87
CA SER A 44 -17.23 -5.23 -5.19
C SER A 44 -16.56 -5.17 -3.82
N ASN A 45 -15.97 -4.03 -3.44
CA ASN A 45 -15.10 -3.91 -2.26
C ASN A 45 -13.94 -4.91 -2.24
N GLN A 46 -13.45 -5.28 -3.43
CA GLN A 46 -12.29 -6.13 -3.61
C GLN A 46 -11.10 -5.30 -4.08
N TYR A 47 -9.91 -5.78 -3.77
CA TYR A 47 -8.68 -5.12 -4.15
C TYR A 47 -8.17 -5.68 -5.48
N ASN A 48 -7.54 -4.81 -6.26
CA ASN A 48 -6.79 -5.17 -7.45
C ASN A 48 -5.52 -4.32 -7.49
N GLN A 49 -4.58 -4.61 -8.39
CA GLN A 49 -3.46 -3.70 -8.64
C GLN A 49 -3.98 -2.30 -8.92
N HIS A 50 -3.37 -1.30 -8.30
CA HIS A 50 -3.67 0.09 -8.56
C HIS A 50 -3.58 0.38 -10.05
N ASN A 51 -4.60 1.03 -10.60
CA ASN A 51 -4.68 1.36 -12.02
C ASN A 51 -5.07 2.83 -12.16
N PRO A 52 -4.11 3.75 -12.34
CA PRO A 52 -4.40 5.20 -12.39
C PRO A 52 -5.23 5.62 -13.60
N ALA A 53 -5.37 4.77 -14.63
CA ALA A 53 -6.27 4.98 -15.75
C ALA A 53 -7.66 4.34 -15.55
N GLY A 54 -7.87 3.70 -14.40
CA GLY A 54 -9.13 3.11 -13.98
C GLY A 54 -10.23 4.15 -13.76
N SER A 55 -11.45 3.66 -13.60
CA SER A 55 -12.63 4.47 -13.22
C SER A 55 -13.61 3.64 -12.40
N ASP A 56 -13.11 2.59 -11.76
CA ASP A 56 -13.85 1.61 -10.96
C ASP A 56 -13.47 1.67 -9.48
N GLY A 57 -12.61 2.61 -9.09
CA GLY A 57 -12.01 2.79 -7.77
C GLY A 57 -10.56 2.28 -7.68
N THR A 58 -10.08 1.51 -8.67
CA THR A 58 -8.68 1.07 -8.70
C THR A 58 -7.69 2.21 -8.97
N GLU A 59 -8.19 3.34 -9.47
CA GLU A 59 -7.43 4.57 -9.68
C GLU A 59 -6.98 5.27 -8.40
N THR A 60 -7.56 4.92 -7.24
CA THR A 60 -7.10 5.43 -5.94
C THR A 60 -6.29 4.37 -5.22
N ALA A 61 -5.05 4.67 -4.87
CA ALA A 61 -4.21 3.74 -4.10
C ALA A 61 -4.72 3.65 -2.65
N ARG A 62 -4.83 2.43 -2.10
CA ARG A 62 -5.45 2.22 -0.78
C ARG A 62 -4.74 1.28 0.16
N ALA A 63 -3.90 0.38 -0.36
CA ALA A 63 -3.20 -0.60 0.45
C ALA A 63 -1.94 -1.10 -0.28
N ILE A 64 -1.09 -1.82 0.45
CA ILE A 64 0.09 -2.50 -0.11
C ILE A 64 -0.01 -3.99 0.20
N LEU A 65 0.19 -4.85 -0.80
CA LEU A 65 0.11 -6.29 -0.64
C LEU A 65 1.24 -6.84 0.26
N VAL A 66 0.91 -7.67 1.26
CA VAL A 66 1.89 -8.20 2.24
C VAL A 66 2.72 -9.36 1.68
N GLY A 67 2.10 -10.21 0.86
CA GLY A 67 2.71 -11.44 0.34
C GLY A 67 2.20 -11.75 -1.06
N ASP A 68 2.93 -12.58 -1.79
CA ASP A 68 2.57 -12.96 -3.16
C ASP A 68 1.21 -13.67 -3.19
N VAL A 69 0.41 -13.37 -4.20
CA VAL A 69 -0.94 -13.92 -4.39
C VAL A 69 -1.21 -14.12 -5.87
N ASP A 70 -1.82 -15.25 -6.22
CA ASP A 70 -2.32 -15.51 -7.57
C ASP A 70 -3.85 -15.50 -7.52
N ALA A 71 -4.46 -14.42 -8.05
CA ALA A 71 -5.90 -14.27 -8.20
C ALA A 71 -6.30 -14.31 -9.69
N THR A 72 -5.63 -15.13 -10.50
CA THR A 72 -5.88 -15.23 -11.94
C THR A 72 -7.28 -15.74 -12.26
N SER A 73 -7.77 -16.74 -11.52
CA SER A 73 -9.02 -17.45 -11.87
C SER A 73 -10.15 -17.29 -10.86
N GLU A 74 -9.86 -16.87 -9.63
CA GLU A 74 -10.86 -16.73 -8.57
C GLU A 74 -10.46 -15.63 -7.59
N ASP A 75 -11.42 -15.25 -6.75
CA ASP A 75 -11.18 -14.29 -5.67
C ASP A 75 -10.31 -14.94 -4.58
N VAL A 76 -9.24 -14.27 -4.16
CA VAL A 76 -8.29 -14.83 -3.20
C VAL A 76 -8.18 -13.95 -1.96
N SER A 77 -8.26 -14.58 -0.79
CA SER A 77 -7.99 -13.90 0.48
C SER A 77 -6.49 -13.68 0.68
N ALA A 78 -6.10 -12.44 0.89
CA ALA A 78 -4.71 -12.03 1.13
C ALA A 78 -4.62 -11.08 2.33
N LEU A 79 -3.41 -10.75 2.75
CA LEU A 79 -3.16 -9.68 3.71
C LEU A 79 -2.64 -8.44 2.98
N ALA A 80 -3.15 -7.28 3.36
CA ALA A 80 -2.64 -6.00 2.88
C ALA A 80 -2.34 -5.06 4.05
N TYR A 81 -1.26 -4.30 3.91
CA TYR A 81 -0.95 -3.18 4.79
C TYR A 81 -1.92 -2.04 4.53
N VAL A 82 -2.59 -1.60 5.59
CA VAL A 82 -3.54 -0.48 5.55
C VAL A 82 -3.03 0.75 6.31
N LEU A 83 -1.92 0.58 7.03
CA LEU A 83 -1.24 1.60 7.83
C LEU A 83 0.23 1.19 7.96
N GLY A 84 1.14 2.17 7.97
CA GLY A 84 2.53 1.97 8.34
C GLY A 84 3.50 2.82 7.55
N LYS A 85 4.80 2.58 7.74
CA LYS A 85 5.87 3.23 6.98
C LYS A 85 6.63 2.21 6.14
N PHE A 86 6.76 2.48 4.84
CA PHE A 86 7.31 1.55 3.83
C PHE A 86 8.39 2.22 2.98
N ARG A 87 9.25 1.44 2.32
CA ARG A 87 10.29 1.97 1.42
C ARG A 87 9.75 2.10 0.01
N THR A 88 10.07 3.21 -0.66
CA THR A 88 9.68 3.41 -2.07
C THR A 88 10.25 2.33 -3.00
N SER A 89 11.46 1.84 -2.72
CA SER A 89 12.15 0.80 -3.52
C SER A 89 11.46 -0.56 -3.48
N ASP A 90 10.67 -0.84 -2.43
CA ASP A 90 9.98 -2.11 -2.24
C ASP A 90 8.56 -2.08 -2.82
N LEU A 91 8.09 -0.94 -3.32
CA LEU A 91 6.77 -0.81 -3.94
C LEU A 91 6.78 -1.28 -5.39
N ILE A 92 5.78 -2.08 -5.74
CA ILE A 92 5.56 -2.57 -7.10
C ILE A 92 4.39 -1.82 -7.70
N TRP A 93 4.67 -1.09 -8.77
CA TRP A 93 3.73 -0.27 -9.50
C TRP A 93 3.19 -0.98 -10.76
N PRO A 94 2.00 -0.62 -11.26
CA PRO A 94 1.52 -1.12 -12.54
C PRO A 94 2.46 -0.68 -13.68
N GLY A 95 2.53 -1.49 -14.74
CA GLY A 95 3.32 -1.18 -15.92
C GLY A 95 2.88 0.13 -16.58
N GLY A 96 3.85 0.96 -16.97
CA GLY A 96 3.58 2.22 -17.69
C GLY A 96 3.10 3.39 -16.82
N ILE A 97 3.10 3.26 -15.49
CA ILE A 97 2.79 4.38 -14.60
C ILE A 97 3.82 5.52 -14.75
N THR A 98 3.35 6.76 -14.76
CA THR A 98 4.19 7.96 -14.77
C THR A 98 4.59 8.37 -13.35
N ASP A 99 5.66 9.15 -13.20
CA ASP A 99 6.09 9.61 -11.88
C ASP A 99 5.05 10.52 -11.21
N THR A 100 4.34 11.36 -11.97
CA THR A 100 3.22 12.16 -11.45
C THR A 100 2.08 11.29 -10.93
N GLN A 101 1.79 10.15 -11.58
CA GLN A 101 0.79 9.20 -11.09
C GLN A 101 1.26 8.47 -9.84
N LYS A 102 2.56 8.15 -9.73
CA LYS A 102 3.11 7.60 -8.49
C LYS A 102 2.99 8.62 -7.35
N GLU A 103 3.36 9.88 -7.58
CA GLU A 103 3.21 10.95 -6.58
C GLU A 103 1.76 11.08 -6.10
N ALA A 104 0.79 11.07 -7.02
CA ALA A 104 -0.63 11.08 -6.66
C ALA A 104 -1.03 9.85 -5.82
N ALA A 105 -0.59 8.65 -6.21
CA ALA A 105 -0.85 7.44 -5.46
C ALA A 105 -0.17 7.43 -4.07
N LEU A 106 1.02 8.03 -3.94
CA LEU A 106 1.70 8.19 -2.66
C LEU A 106 0.93 9.14 -1.73
N LEU A 107 0.31 10.19 -2.27
CA LEU A 107 -0.59 11.08 -1.51
C LEU A 107 -1.85 10.32 -1.06
N ASP A 108 -2.47 9.52 -1.93
CA ASP A 108 -3.63 8.69 -1.57
C ASP A 108 -3.30 7.72 -0.42
N LEU A 109 -2.10 7.12 -0.46
CA LEU A 109 -1.60 6.24 0.59
C LEU A 109 -1.33 7.02 1.90
N GLN A 110 -0.73 8.21 1.80
CA GLN A 110 -0.45 9.07 2.93
C GLN A 110 -1.72 9.49 3.67
N ASP A 111 -2.79 9.84 2.94
CA ASP A 111 -4.10 10.20 3.51
C ASP A 111 -4.73 9.05 4.32
N ARG A 112 -4.25 7.82 4.12
CA ARG A 112 -4.69 6.62 4.85
C ARG A 112 -3.71 6.20 5.96
N GLY A 113 -2.63 6.95 6.16
CA GLY A 113 -1.59 6.61 7.14
C GLY A 113 -0.59 5.55 6.65
N ILE A 114 -0.50 5.35 5.34
CA ILE A 114 0.56 4.58 4.69
C ILE A 114 1.60 5.59 4.19
N LEU A 115 2.68 5.73 4.94
CA LEU A 115 3.78 6.64 4.63
C LEU A 115 4.84 5.90 3.84
N VAL A 116 5.29 6.48 2.73
CA VAL A 116 6.37 5.92 1.93
C VAL A 116 7.58 6.81 2.07
N ASP A 117 8.65 6.23 2.60
CA ASP A 117 9.92 6.90 2.75
C ASP A 117 10.65 6.91 1.40
N THR A 118 11.02 8.11 0.95
CA THR A 118 11.69 8.37 -0.32
C THR A 118 13.17 8.74 -0.16
N ASP A 119 13.66 8.90 1.08
CA ASP A 119 15.06 9.28 1.37
C ASP A 119 16.01 8.08 1.34
N TRP A 120 15.49 6.85 1.36
CA TRP A 120 16.27 5.61 1.46
C TRP A 120 16.17 4.86 0.13
N SER A 121 16.93 5.33 -0.87
CA SER A 121 17.15 4.66 -2.16
C SER A 121 18.23 3.59 -2.07
#